data_AF-A0A3M1QVM1-F1
#
_entry.id   AF-A0A3M1QVM1-F1
#
_cell.length_a   1.000
_cell.length_b   1.000
_cell.length_c   1.000
_cell.angle_alpha   90.00
_cell.angle_beta   90.00
_cell.angle_gamma   90.00
#
_symmetry.space_group_name_H-M   'P 1'
#
loop_
_entity.id
_entity.type
_entity.pdbx_description
1 polymer ?
#
loop_
_entity_poly.entity_id
_entity_poly.type
_entity_poly.pdbx_seq_one_letter_code
_entity_poly.pdbx_strand_id
1 'polypeptide(L)'
;MSLRGVPLIELTWTESSHEFESLAVSLRALLLRADVRVGYADLLAALGLGSAVVAAIDDTFGWWASHARDAALDTVAARYGLRLRCLHPPEAAVGLRRSIEFAQHFHDSYEPLIRAAIEHGLPALVWRGWPPPRDHMWGVVTDAPPNMLSGYSLWHGGHPLPMTGPAHQVYIVEDAAPPVESPTHEELFELAVDHQRAQWAGTWCARPNILTGRDAWDAWAREIRAPSESFDPSLPVARQIMQLARTLASARRHFAAWLREVGPRLQPRWVQLAARWSRTCDRIASLLSPFESDDAVRARLGEPGGADQIRTAIADCADLEAALVAQFEQFSLNSRESARLEGLNDSS
;
A
#
# COMPACT_ATOMS: atom_id res chain seq x y z
N MET A 1 -16.41 20.73 -11.01
CA MET A 1 -16.21 21.15 -12.42
C MET A 1 -16.35 19.88 -13.24
N SER A 2 -17.30 19.79 -14.18
CA SER A 2 -17.58 18.51 -14.86
C SER A 2 -16.41 18.14 -15.78
N LEU A 3 -15.82 16.94 -15.59
CA LEU A 3 -14.74 16.41 -16.45
C LEU A 3 -15.23 16.03 -17.87
N ARG A 4 -16.52 16.21 -18.19
CA ARG A 4 -17.11 15.84 -19.49
C ARG A 4 -16.60 16.75 -20.61
N GLY A 5 -15.99 16.16 -21.64
CA GLY A 5 -15.62 16.83 -22.88
C GLY A 5 -14.24 17.50 -22.89
N VAL A 6 -13.47 17.36 -21.82
CA VAL A 6 -12.03 17.65 -21.87
C VAL A 6 -11.38 16.45 -22.56
N PRO A 7 -10.72 16.58 -23.74
CA PRO A 7 -9.92 15.49 -24.28
C PRO A 7 -8.99 15.04 -23.16
N LEU A 8 -8.88 13.73 -22.91
CA LEU A 8 -8.04 13.16 -21.85
C LEU A 8 -6.75 13.96 -21.77
N ILE A 9 -6.67 14.90 -20.82
CA ILE A 9 -5.43 15.64 -20.56
C ILE A 9 -4.45 14.53 -20.28
N GLU A 10 -3.41 14.49 -21.09
CA GLU A 10 -2.39 13.46 -21.08
C GLU A 10 -2.03 13.19 -19.62
N LEU A 11 -2.27 11.95 -19.17
CA LEU A 11 -1.95 11.58 -17.80
C LEU A 11 -0.44 11.76 -17.64
N THR A 12 -0.03 12.82 -16.94
CA THR A 12 1.39 13.06 -16.70
C THR A 12 1.89 12.00 -15.71
N TRP A 13 2.43 10.91 -16.25
CA TRP A 13 3.02 9.84 -15.46
C TRP A 13 4.46 10.20 -15.10
N THR A 14 4.65 10.75 -13.91
CA THR A 14 5.99 10.89 -13.33
C THR A 14 6.17 9.78 -12.32
N GLU A 15 7.08 8.85 -12.60
CA GLU A 15 7.57 7.92 -11.60
C GLU A 15 9.09 8.05 -11.51
N SER A 16 9.61 7.96 -10.29
CA SER A 16 11.05 7.90 -10.08
C SER A 16 11.51 6.45 -9.93
N SER A 17 12.81 6.18 -10.13
CA SER A 17 13.38 4.85 -9.90
C SER A 17 13.31 4.37 -8.45
N HIS A 18 13.01 5.26 -7.49
CA HIS A 18 12.86 4.94 -6.07
C HIS A 18 11.40 4.73 -5.66
N GLU A 19 10.44 5.10 -6.50
CA GLU A 19 9.03 4.84 -6.26
C GLU A 19 8.71 3.37 -6.54
N PHE A 20 8.23 2.69 -5.51
CA PHE A 20 8.01 1.24 -5.52
C PHE A 20 6.55 0.87 -5.28
N GLU A 21 5.73 1.79 -4.75
CA GLU A 21 4.31 1.55 -4.57
C GLU A 21 3.47 2.06 -5.72
N SER A 22 3.05 1.13 -6.57
CA SER A 22 2.25 1.41 -7.76
C SER A 22 0.91 2.06 -7.44
N LEU A 23 0.29 1.78 -6.28
CA LEU A 23 -0.97 2.43 -5.89
C LEU A 23 -0.78 3.93 -5.65
N ALA A 24 0.23 4.29 -4.85
CA ALA A 24 0.53 5.69 -4.55
C ALA A 24 0.91 6.47 -5.82
N VAL A 25 1.71 5.88 -6.72
CA VAL A 25 2.05 6.51 -8.00
C VAL A 25 0.82 6.69 -8.89
N SER A 26 -0.02 5.65 -9.02
CA SER A 26 -1.25 5.71 -9.82
C SER A 26 -2.22 6.77 -9.30
N LEU A 27 -2.42 6.83 -7.97
CA LEU A 27 -3.26 7.84 -7.34
C LEU A 27 -2.68 9.25 -7.51
N ARG A 28 -1.35 9.40 -7.37
CA ARG A 28 -0.69 10.69 -7.62
C ARG A 28 -0.89 11.18 -9.04
N ALA A 29 -0.81 10.30 -10.04
CA ALA A 29 -1.04 10.66 -11.43
C ALA A 29 -2.49 11.14 -11.66
N LEU A 30 -3.46 10.47 -11.05
CA LEU A 30 -4.87 10.90 -11.08
C LEU A 30 -5.09 12.25 -10.39
N LEU A 31 -4.44 12.47 -9.25
CA LEU A 31 -4.47 13.74 -8.52
C LEU A 31 -3.83 14.87 -9.33
N LEU A 32 -2.67 14.62 -9.95
CA LEU A 32 -2.01 15.61 -10.80
C LEU A 32 -2.87 15.99 -12.00
N ARG A 33 -3.58 15.02 -12.60
CA ARG A 33 -4.58 15.28 -13.65
C ARG A 33 -5.74 16.16 -13.16
N ALA A 34 -6.09 16.07 -11.88
CA ALA A 34 -7.07 16.92 -11.22
C ALA A 34 -6.52 18.27 -10.73
N ASP A 35 -5.29 18.63 -11.15
CA ASP A 35 -4.55 19.81 -10.67
C ASP A 35 -4.26 19.80 -9.16
N VAL A 36 -4.24 18.62 -8.54
CA VAL A 36 -3.88 18.41 -7.14
C VAL A 36 -2.46 17.87 -7.07
N ARG A 37 -1.54 18.68 -6.53
CA ARG A 37 -0.14 18.29 -6.34
C ARG A 37 0.07 17.75 -4.94
N VAL A 38 0.52 16.51 -4.84
CA VAL A 38 0.84 15.85 -3.58
C VAL A 38 2.17 15.10 -3.69
N GLY A 39 2.96 15.12 -2.62
CA GLY A 39 4.20 14.35 -2.54
C GLY A 39 3.95 12.85 -2.52
N TYR A 40 4.87 12.06 -3.09
CA TYR A 40 4.79 10.58 -2.99
C TYR A 40 4.81 10.11 -1.54
N ALA A 41 5.68 10.70 -0.72
CA ALA A 41 5.83 10.36 0.68
C ALA A 41 4.56 10.68 1.50
N ASP A 42 3.91 11.81 1.21
CA ASP A 42 2.62 12.18 1.81
C ASP A 42 1.53 11.17 1.46
N LEU A 43 1.45 10.73 0.19
CA LEU A 43 0.52 9.69 -0.21
C LEU A 43 0.81 8.33 0.42
N LEU A 44 2.08 7.95 0.56
CA LEU A 44 2.45 6.72 1.27
C LEU A 44 2.00 6.74 2.73
N ALA A 45 2.17 7.90 3.39
CA ALA A 45 1.71 8.11 4.75
C ALA A 45 0.17 8.09 4.83
N ALA A 46 -0.49 8.84 3.95
CA ALA A 46 -1.95 8.93 3.89
C ALA A 46 -2.60 7.58 3.64
N LEU A 47 -2.06 6.76 2.73
CA LEU A 47 -2.56 5.42 2.43
C LEU A 47 -2.14 4.37 3.46
N GLY A 48 -1.29 4.71 4.43
CA GLY A 48 -0.76 3.76 5.42
C GLY A 48 0.20 2.72 4.83
N LEU A 49 0.65 2.89 3.59
CA LEU A 49 1.49 1.93 2.86
C LEU A 49 2.95 1.93 3.34
N GLY A 50 3.41 3.07 3.87
CA GLY A 50 4.74 3.16 4.48
C GLY A 50 4.93 2.27 5.70
N SER A 51 3.81 1.84 6.31
CA SER A 51 3.80 1.05 7.53
C SER A 51 3.01 -0.25 7.48
N ALA A 52 2.39 -0.56 6.33
CA ALA A 52 1.55 -1.73 6.18
C ALA A 52 2.35 -3.03 6.25
N VAL A 53 1.84 -3.97 7.05
CA VAL A 53 2.26 -5.37 7.10
C VAL A 53 1.00 -6.21 6.97
N VAL A 54 0.94 -7.00 5.90
CA VAL A 54 -0.27 -7.73 5.49
C VAL A 54 0.11 -9.16 5.14
N ALA A 55 -0.76 -10.12 5.45
CA ALA A 55 -0.67 -11.50 4.97
C ALA A 55 -2.05 -11.97 4.49
N ALA A 56 -2.10 -12.89 3.53
CA ALA A 56 -3.35 -13.50 3.09
C ALA A 56 -3.31 -15.01 3.39
N ILE A 57 -4.35 -15.54 4.05
CA ILE A 57 -4.36 -16.90 4.63
C ILE A 57 -4.18 -18.00 3.57
N ASP A 58 -4.66 -17.78 2.35
CA ASP A 58 -4.67 -18.79 1.26
C ASP A 58 -3.86 -18.37 0.03
N ASP A 59 -2.91 -17.45 0.19
CA ASP A 59 -2.14 -16.91 -0.93
C ASP A 59 -0.63 -16.95 -0.69
N THR A 60 0.12 -17.00 -1.78
CA THR A 60 1.58 -17.08 -1.74
C THR A 60 2.21 -15.80 -1.17
N PHE A 61 3.28 -16.01 -0.38
CA PHE A 61 4.01 -14.99 0.38
C PHE A 61 4.40 -13.74 -0.43
N GLY A 62 4.71 -13.90 -1.72
CA GLY A 62 5.18 -12.79 -2.57
C GLY A 62 4.13 -11.74 -2.95
N TRP A 63 2.84 -12.05 -2.80
CA TRP A 63 1.74 -11.17 -3.21
C TRP A 63 1.17 -10.35 -2.05
N TRP A 64 1.62 -10.63 -0.84
CA TRP A 64 1.06 -10.10 0.39
C TRP A 64 1.18 -8.60 0.53
N ALA A 65 2.30 -8.02 0.06
CA ALA A 65 2.43 -6.58 0.01
C ALA A 65 1.30 -5.93 -0.80
N SER A 66 0.70 -6.63 -1.78
CA SER A 66 -0.31 -6.13 -2.71
C SER A 66 -1.74 -6.14 -2.17
N HIS A 67 -2.02 -6.94 -1.12
CA HIS A 67 -3.37 -7.06 -0.56
C HIS A 67 -3.67 -5.92 0.39
N ALA A 68 -4.96 -5.52 0.43
CA ALA A 68 -5.46 -4.47 1.33
C ALA A 68 -4.79 -3.10 1.19
N ARG A 69 -3.97 -2.87 0.16
CA ARG A 69 -3.40 -1.55 -0.17
C ARG A 69 -4.48 -0.50 -0.39
N ASP A 70 -5.63 -0.95 -0.87
CA ASP A 70 -6.80 -0.15 -1.18
C ASP A 70 -7.70 0.15 0.02
N ALA A 71 -7.40 -0.38 1.22
CA ALA A 71 -8.27 -0.24 2.39
C ALA A 71 -8.52 1.23 2.79
N ALA A 72 -7.52 2.10 2.62
CA ALA A 72 -7.64 3.53 2.86
C ALA A 72 -7.87 4.35 1.57
N LEU A 73 -7.92 3.71 0.40
CA LEU A 73 -7.89 4.41 -0.89
C LEU A 73 -9.06 5.38 -1.06
N ASP A 74 -10.29 4.94 -0.80
CA ASP A 74 -11.48 5.79 -0.99
C ASP A 74 -11.45 7.01 -0.05
N THR A 75 -11.16 6.76 1.24
CA THR A 75 -11.00 7.82 2.26
C THR A 75 -9.91 8.82 1.89
N VAL A 76 -8.75 8.35 1.44
CA VAL A 76 -7.62 9.21 1.07
C VAL A 76 -7.92 9.97 -0.22
N ALA A 77 -8.49 9.31 -1.23
CA ALA A 77 -8.89 9.93 -2.49
C ALA A 77 -9.89 11.07 -2.23
N ALA A 78 -10.89 10.83 -1.37
CA ALA A 78 -11.88 11.85 -0.98
C ALA A 78 -11.24 13.06 -0.28
N ARG A 79 -10.24 12.86 0.59
CA ARG A 79 -9.49 13.97 1.23
C ARG A 79 -8.78 14.86 0.23
N TYR A 80 -8.36 14.30 -0.91
CA TYR A 80 -7.75 15.05 -2.00
C TYR A 80 -8.74 15.41 -3.12
N GLY A 81 -10.05 15.31 -2.86
CA GLY A 81 -11.08 15.78 -3.77
C GLY A 81 -11.38 14.87 -4.98
N LEU A 82 -10.95 13.61 -4.92
CA LEU A 82 -11.34 12.58 -5.88
C LEU A 82 -12.53 11.78 -5.35
N ARG A 83 -13.51 11.54 -6.22
CA ARG A 83 -14.61 10.62 -5.94
C ARG A 83 -14.42 9.32 -6.71
N LEU A 84 -14.17 8.23 -5.99
CA LEU A 84 -13.98 6.92 -6.57
C LEU A 84 -15.29 6.12 -6.51
N ARG A 85 -15.61 5.41 -7.59
CA ARG A 85 -16.64 4.36 -7.58
C ARG A 85 -15.98 3.01 -7.71
N CYS A 86 -16.02 2.25 -6.62
CA CYS A 86 -15.62 0.86 -6.58
C CYS A 86 -16.59 0.01 -7.43
N LEU A 87 -16.08 -0.69 -8.46
CA LEU A 87 -16.96 -1.50 -9.33
C LEU A 87 -17.41 -2.80 -8.67
N HIS A 88 -16.63 -3.33 -7.73
CA HIS A 88 -16.98 -4.50 -6.95
C HIS A 88 -16.25 -4.47 -5.61
N PRO A 89 -16.80 -5.11 -4.56
CA PRO A 89 -16.09 -5.28 -3.30
C PRO A 89 -14.75 -6.00 -3.55
N PRO A 90 -13.64 -5.54 -2.96
CA PRO A 90 -12.32 -6.16 -3.16
C PRO A 90 -12.22 -7.63 -2.75
N GLU A 91 -13.13 -8.09 -1.90
CA GLU A 91 -13.27 -9.47 -1.48
C GLU A 91 -13.73 -10.38 -2.63
N ALA A 92 -14.41 -9.83 -3.64
CA ALA A 92 -14.92 -10.60 -4.78
C ALA A 92 -13.80 -11.26 -5.60
N ALA A 93 -12.59 -10.67 -5.67
CA ALA A 93 -11.48 -11.22 -6.45
C ALA A 93 -10.59 -12.21 -5.68
N VAL A 94 -10.82 -12.37 -4.37
CA VAL A 94 -10.09 -13.34 -3.54
C VAL A 94 -10.52 -14.76 -3.91
N GLY A 95 -9.57 -15.67 -4.08
CA GLY A 95 -9.85 -17.07 -4.45
C GLY A 95 -10.21 -17.28 -5.93
N LEU A 96 -10.69 -16.24 -6.62
CA LEU A 96 -11.08 -16.32 -8.04
C LEU A 96 -9.92 -16.22 -9.03
N ARG A 97 -8.69 -16.02 -8.56
CA ARG A 97 -7.51 -15.78 -9.43
C ARG A 97 -7.15 -16.94 -10.36
N ARG A 98 -7.62 -18.14 -10.04
CA ARG A 98 -7.41 -19.37 -10.81
C ARG A 98 -8.70 -19.85 -11.49
N SER A 99 -9.80 -19.15 -11.28
CA SER A 99 -11.09 -19.48 -11.84
C SER A 99 -11.20 -18.90 -13.25
N ILE A 100 -11.61 -19.73 -14.21
CA ILE A 100 -11.85 -19.31 -15.59
C ILE A 100 -13.06 -18.37 -15.63
N GLU A 101 -14.01 -18.59 -14.73
CA GLU A 101 -15.21 -17.79 -14.53
C GLU A 101 -14.88 -16.33 -14.17
N PHE A 102 -13.74 -16.07 -13.52
CA PHE A 102 -13.32 -14.70 -13.22
C PHE A 102 -13.04 -13.88 -14.50
N ALA A 103 -12.36 -14.49 -15.48
CA ALA A 103 -12.08 -13.82 -16.74
C ALA A 103 -13.36 -13.52 -17.53
N GLN A 104 -14.31 -14.46 -17.51
CA GLN A 104 -15.65 -14.26 -18.09
C GLN A 104 -16.39 -13.14 -17.38
N HIS A 105 -16.42 -13.16 -16.04
CA HIS A 105 -17.09 -12.13 -15.26
C HIS A 105 -16.49 -10.73 -15.47
N PHE A 106 -15.16 -10.62 -15.53
CA PHE A 106 -14.49 -9.37 -15.89
C PHE A 106 -14.95 -8.88 -17.26
N HIS A 107 -14.93 -9.73 -18.28
CA HIS A 107 -15.29 -9.37 -19.65
C HIS A 107 -16.77 -8.99 -19.79
N ASP A 108 -17.67 -9.74 -19.14
CA ASP A 108 -19.11 -9.56 -19.27
C ASP A 108 -19.66 -8.43 -18.37
N SER A 109 -18.97 -8.11 -17.26
CA SER A 109 -19.49 -7.19 -16.23
C SER A 109 -18.62 -5.96 -16.00
N TYR A 110 -17.29 -6.10 -15.90
CA TYR A 110 -16.42 -4.99 -15.49
C TYR A 110 -15.87 -4.21 -16.67
N GLU A 111 -15.38 -4.90 -17.70
CA GLU A 111 -14.84 -4.30 -18.91
C GLU A 111 -15.84 -3.33 -19.57
N PRO A 112 -17.14 -3.66 -19.75
CA PRO A 112 -18.11 -2.74 -20.35
C PRO A 112 -18.28 -1.45 -19.53
N LEU A 113 -18.22 -1.54 -18.19
CA LEU A 113 -18.32 -0.38 -17.31
C LEU A 113 -17.06 0.50 -17.37
N ILE A 114 -15.88 -0.10 -17.51
CA ILE A 114 -14.63 0.64 -17.74
C ILE A 114 -14.70 1.35 -19.09
N ARG A 115 -15.09 0.64 -20.16
CA ARG A 115 -15.22 1.21 -21.51
C ARG A 115 -16.16 2.42 -21.52
N ALA A 116 -17.35 2.27 -20.95
CA ALA A 116 -18.32 3.38 -20.83
C ALA A 116 -17.76 4.56 -20.01
N ALA A 117 -16.99 4.30 -18.96
CA ALA A 117 -16.33 5.37 -18.19
C ALA A 117 -15.30 6.12 -19.05
N ILE A 118 -14.45 5.39 -19.78
CA ILE A 118 -13.44 5.96 -20.67
C ILE A 118 -14.07 6.77 -21.82
N GLU A 119 -15.18 6.30 -22.41
CA GLU A 119 -15.97 7.05 -23.39
C GLU A 119 -16.48 8.40 -22.85
N HIS A 120 -16.68 8.49 -21.53
CA HIS A 120 -17.04 9.73 -20.83
C HIS A 120 -15.85 10.53 -20.30
N GLY A 121 -14.62 10.12 -20.62
CA GLY A 121 -13.37 10.77 -20.20
C GLY A 121 -12.96 10.44 -18.76
N LEU A 122 -13.60 9.47 -18.11
CA LEU A 122 -13.37 9.09 -16.72
C LEU A 122 -12.34 7.95 -16.66
N PRO A 123 -11.12 8.16 -16.13
CA PRO A 123 -10.12 7.11 -16.03
C PRO A 123 -10.51 6.07 -14.98
N ALA A 124 -9.94 4.87 -15.09
CA ALA A 124 -10.12 3.81 -14.12
C ALA A 124 -8.79 3.43 -13.46
N LEU A 125 -8.74 3.44 -12.13
CA LEU A 125 -7.65 2.87 -11.36
C LEU A 125 -7.89 1.37 -11.24
N VAL A 126 -6.91 0.57 -11.67
CA VAL A 126 -7.04 -0.90 -11.70
C VAL A 126 -5.86 -1.58 -11.03
N TRP A 127 -6.14 -2.70 -10.37
CA TRP A 127 -5.13 -3.60 -9.83
C TRP A 127 -5.06 -4.87 -10.67
N ARG A 128 -3.85 -5.27 -11.05
CA ARG A 128 -3.56 -6.39 -11.96
C ARG A 128 -4.13 -6.20 -13.37
N GLY A 129 -3.94 -7.21 -14.21
CA GLY A 129 -4.34 -7.21 -15.62
C GLY A 129 -3.28 -6.65 -16.57
N TRP A 130 -2.13 -6.22 -16.06
CA TRP A 130 -0.99 -5.73 -16.84
C TRP A 130 -0.12 -6.88 -17.38
N PRO A 131 0.73 -6.62 -18.39
CA PRO A 131 1.68 -7.61 -18.89
C PRO A 131 2.71 -8.04 -17.82
N PRO A 132 3.19 -9.30 -17.84
CA PRO A 132 4.34 -9.73 -17.05
C PRO A 132 5.58 -8.87 -17.36
N PRO A 133 6.48 -8.62 -16.38
CA PRO A 133 6.51 -9.19 -15.02
C PRO A 133 5.74 -8.36 -13.98
N ARG A 134 4.91 -7.39 -14.39
CA ARG A 134 4.28 -6.39 -13.51
C ARG A 134 2.75 -6.49 -13.48
N ASP A 135 2.25 -7.66 -13.82
CA ASP A 135 0.86 -8.09 -13.77
C ASP A 135 0.18 -7.95 -12.39
N HIS A 136 0.95 -7.61 -11.36
CA HIS A 136 0.53 -7.42 -9.98
C HIS A 136 0.37 -5.97 -9.55
N MET A 137 0.78 -5.03 -10.40
CA MET A 137 0.81 -3.62 -10.06
C MET A 137 -0.57 -2.98 -10.15
N TRP A 138 -0.72 -1.85 -9.45
CA TRP A 138 -1.74 -0.87 -9.75
C TRP A 138 -1.36 -0.06 -11.00
N GLY A 139 -2.36 0.45 -11.68
CA GLY A 139 -2.19 1.36 -12.81
C GLY A 139 -3.49 2.07 -13.15
N VAL A 140 -3.43 2.94 -14.16
CA VAL A 140 -4.55 3.78 -14.58
C VAL A 140 -4.89 3.46 -16.03
N VAL A 141 -6.08 2.90 -16.27
CA VAL A 141 -6.65 2.77 -17.61
C VAL A 141 -7.15 4.12 -18.07
N THR A 142 -6.72 4.52 -19.26
CA THR A 142 -7.01 5.83 -19.85
C THR A 142 -7.57 5.74 -21.26
N ASP A 143 -7.49 4.57 -21.90
CA ASP A 143 -7.99 4.36 -23.25
C ASP A 143 -8.62 2.97 -23.39
N ALA A 144 -9.56 2.85 -24.32
CA ALA A 144 -10.41 1.67 -24.50
C ALA A 144 -10.70 1.40 -26.00
N PRO A 145 -9.69 1.19 -26.85
CA PRO A 145 -9.90 0.76 -28.23
C PRO A 145 -10.73 -0.53 -28.32
N PRO A 146 -11.37 -0.85 -29.47
CA PRO A 146 -12.44 -1.85 -29.55
C PRO A 146 -12.16 -3.21 -28.90
N ASN A 147 -10.90 -3.67 -28.89
CA ASN A 147 -10.52 -5.00 -28.45
C ASN A 147 -9.57 -5.02 -27.24
N MET A 148 -9.24 -3.87 -26.65
CA MET A 148 -8.36 -3.84 -25.48
C MET A 148 -8.61 -2.62 -24.60
N LEU A 149 -8.28 -2.73 -23.33
CA LEU A 149 -8.09 -1.59 -22.45
C LEU A 149 -6.61 -1.25 -22.41
N SER A 150 -6.26 0.03 -22.34
CA SER A 150 -4.86 0.46 -22.22
C SER A 150 -4.69 1.64 -21.27
N GLY A 151 -3.50 1.73 -20.70
CA GLY A 151 -3.22 2.70 -19.64
C GLY A 151 -1.79 2.66 -19.17
N TYR A 152 -1.54 3.19 -17.97
CA TYR A 152 -0.20 3.37 -17.44
C TYR A 152 -0.02 2.56 -16.16
N SER A 153 1.13 1.94 -15.99
CA SER A 153 1.50 1.24 -14.75
C SER A 153 3.00 1.40 -14.49
N LEU A 154 3.37 1.16 -13.23
CA LEU A 154 4.69 1.46 -12.72
C LEU A 154 5.82 0.77 -13.54
N TRP A 155 6.93 1.49 -13.68
CA TRP A 155 8.22 1.16 -14.31
C TRP A 155 8.22 0.96 -15.83
N HIS A 156 7.20 1.42 -16.55
CA HIS A 156 7.12 1.33 -18.01
C HIS A 156 7.54 2.62 -18.73
N GLY A 157 8.26 3.52 -18.05
CA GLY A 157 8.86 4.70 -18.67
C GLY A 157 7.82 5.69 -19.19
N GLY A 158 6.62 5.71 -18.59
CA GLY A 158 5.53 6.60 -19.00
C GLY A 158 4.89 6.22 -20.33
N HIS A 159 5.12 5.01 -20.85
CA HIS A 159 4.43 4.52 -22.05
C HIS A 159 3.11 3.82 -21.71
N PRO A 160 2.05 4.03 -22.51
CA PRO A 160 0.81 3.28 -22.33
C PRO A 160 1.02 1.81 -22.69
N LEU A 161 0.32 0.94 -21.96
CA LEU A 161 0.38 -0.51 -22.07
C LEU A 161 -1.02 -1.08 -22.27
N PRO A 162 -1.15 -2.10 -23.13
CA PRO A 162 -2.38 -2.87 -23.18
C PRO A 162 -2.51 -3.71 -21.91
N MET A 163 -3.73 -3.79 -21.38
CA MET A 163 -4.07 -4.83 -20.42
C MET A 163 -4.08 -6.18 -21.13
N THR A 164 -3.47 -7.19 -20.51
CA THR A 164 -3.36 -8.56 -21.03
C THR A 164 -4.20 -9.56 -20.24
N GLY A 165 -4.88 -9.12 -19.19
CA GLY A 165 -5.73 -9.96 -18.36
C GLY A 165 -6.74 -9.17 -17.55
N PRO A 166 -7.61 -9.85 -16.79
CA PRO A 166 -8.64 -9.19 -15.99
C PRO A 166 -8.02 -8.40 -14.84
N ALA A 167 -8.55 -7.21 -14.57
CA ALA A 167 -8.25 -6.49 -13.35
C ALA A 167 -8.98 -7.13 -12.17
N HIS A 168 -8.29 -7.22 -11.04
CA HIS A 168 -8.79 -7.81 -9.80
C HIS A 168 -9.45 -6.80 -8.88
N GLN A 169 -9.16 -5.51 -9.06
CA GLN A 169 -9.85 -4.43 -8.37
C GLN A 169 -9.96 -3.25 -9.32
N VAL A 170 -11.11 -2.60 -9.36
CA VAL A 170 -11.37 -1.47 -10.27
C VAL A 170 -12.10 -0.36 -9.55
N TYR A 171 -11.56 0.86 -9.67
CA TYR A 171 -12.19 2.10 -9.24
C TYR A 171 -12.32 3.04 -10.43
N ILE A 172 -13.53 3.51 -10.71
CA ILE A 172 -13.75 4.58 -11.68
C ILE A 172 -13.58 5.92 -10.96
N VAL A 173 -12.83 6.85 -11.56
CA VAL A 173 -12.73 8.22 -11.06
C VAL A 173 -13.92 9.00 -11.61
N GLU A 174 -14.98 9.16 -10.80
CA GLU A 174 -16.24 9.75 -11.26
C GLU A 174 -16.24 11.28 -11.25
N ASP A 175 -15.48 11.86 -10.33
CA ASP A 175 -15.35 13.31 -10.19
C ASP A 175 -13.97 13.64 -9.62
N ALA A 176 -13.48 14.81 -10.02
CA ALA A 176 -12.26 15.39 -9.51
C ALA A 176 -12.48 16.89 -9.33
N ALA A 177 -12.52 17.32 -8.08
CA ALA A 177 -12.56 18.72 -7.72
C ALA A 177 -11.40 18.98 -6.75
N PRO A 178 -10.54 19.98 -6.98
CA PRO A 178 -9.52 20.34 -6.01
C PRO A 178 -10.17 20.50 -4.63
N PRO A 179 -9.58 19.93 -3.56
CA PRO A 179 -10.15 20.09 -2.24
C PRO A 179 -10.10 21.57 -1.85
N VAL A 180 -11.04 21.99 -0.99
CA VAL A 180 -11.08 23.38 -0.50
C VAL A 180 -9.77 23.73 0.20
N GLU A 181 -9.24 22.78 0.98
CA GLU A 181 -7.92 22.86 1.62
C GLU A 181 -7.21 21.51 1.45
N SER A 182 -5.91 21.57 1.16
CA SER A 182 -5.08 20.35 1.12
C SER A 182 -4.80 19.87 2.55
N PRO A 183 -4.77 18.55 2.80
CA PRO A 183 -4.41 18.01 4.11
C PRO A 183 -3.06 18.55 4.59
N THR A 184 -3.02 19.02 5.82
CA THR A 184 -1.80 19.43 6.51
C THR A 184 -0.94 18.21 6.87
N HIS A 185 0.37 18.41 7.05
CA HIS A 185 1.24 17.31 7.51
C HIS A 185 0.81 16.74 8.86
N GLU A 186 0.17 17.54 9.72
CA GLU A 186 -0.36 17.07 10.99
C GLU A 186 -1.54 16.11 10.79
N GLU A 187 -2.51 16.46 9.95
CA GLU A 187 -3.63 15.58 9.62
C GLU A 187 -3.17 14.28 8.95
N LEU A 188 -2.14 14.35 8.10
CA LEU A 188 -1.54 13.16 7.49
C LEU A 188 -0.79 12.29 8.51
N PHE A 189 -0.13 12.91 9.48
CA PHE A 189 0.54 12.18 10.57
C PHE A 189 -0.46 11.50 11.49
N GLU A 190 -1.53 12.19 11.89
CA GLU A 190 -2.63 11.62 12.68
C GLU A 190 -3.29 10.46 11.94
N LEU A 191 -3.57 10.63 10.65
CA LEU A 191 -4.11 9.56 9.79
C LEU A 191 -3.17 8.35 9.74
N ALA A 192 -1.87 8.57 9.58
CA ALA A 192 -0.88 7.49 9.59
C ALA A 192 -0.86 6.75 10.95
N VAL A 193 -0.95 7.46 12.08
CA VAL A 193 -1.04 6.84 13.42
C VAL A 193 -2.28 5.95 13.52
N ASP A 194 -3.43 6.43 13.06
CA ASP A 194 -4.68 5.66 13.07
C ASP A 194 -4.58 4.42 12.18
N HIS A 195 -3.95 4.54 11.01
CA HIS A 195 -3.66 3.42 10.12
C HIS A 195 -2.77 2.36 10.78
N GLN A 196 -1.68 2.77 11.41
CA GLN A 196 -0.80 1.83 12.12
C GLN A 196 -1.51 1.13 13.28
N ARG A 197 -2.39 1.82 14.02
CA ARG A 197 -3.20 1.20 15.07
C ARG A 197 -4.20 0.19 14.51
N ALA A 198 -4.92 0.55 13.45
CA ALA A 198 -5.87 -0.35 12.81
C ALA A 198 -5.18 -1.60 12.25
N GLN A 199 -4.01 -1.44 11.63
CA GLN A 199 -3.17 -2.56 11.17
C GLN A 199 -2.77 -3.46 12.33
N TRP A 200 -2.28 -2.90 13.43
CA TRP A 200 -1.87 -3.69 14.60
C TRP A 200 -3.03 -4.43 15.26
N ALA A 201 -4.21 -3.81 15.31
CA ALA A 201 -5.42 -4.37 15.89
C ALA A 201 -6.14 -5.38 14.97
N GLY A 202 -5.65 -5.61 13.75
CA GLY A 202 -6.32 -6.50 12.79
C GLY A 202 -7.59 -5.90 12.18
N THR A 203 -7.78 -4.58 12.27
CA THR A 203 -8.99 -3.87 11.80
C THR A 203 -8.74 -3.00 10.57
N TRP A 204 -7.55 -3.09 9.97
CA TRP A 204 -7.16 -2.31 8.78
C TRP A 204 -8.10 -2.48 7.61
N CYS A 205 -8.52 -3.72 7.35
CA CYS A 205 -9.51 -4.03 6.33
C CYS A 205 -10.50 -5.05 6.87
N ALA A 206 -11.77 -4.90 6.54
CA ALA A 206 -12.85 -5.82 6.92
C ALA A 206 -12.83 -7.12 6.09
N ARG A 207 -11.64 -7.68 5.83
CA ARG A 207 -11.44 -8.86 4.98
C ARG A 207 -11.03 -10.05 5.85
N PRO A 208 -11.87 -11.09 6.00
CA PRO A 208 -11.62 -12.19 6.94
C PRO A 208 -10.40 -13.05 6.58
N ASN A 209 -9.97 -13.01 5.31
CA ASN A 209 -8.84 -13.77 4.80
C ASN A 209 -7.53 -12.95 4.77
N ILE A 210 -7.56 -11.70 5.22
CA ILE A 210 -6.41 -10.82 5.29
C ILE A 210 -6.05 -10.60 6.77
N LEU A 211 -4.80 -10.92 7.09
CA LEU A 211 -4.19 -10.65 8.38
C LEU A 211 -3.38 -9.35 8.27
N THR A 212 -3.36 -8.55 9.32
CA THR A 212 -2.50 -7.36 9.43
C THR A 212 -1.77 -7.33 10.76
N GLY A 213 -0.74 -6.48 10.87
CA GLY A 213 -0.05 -6.25 12.13
C GLY A 213 0.60 -7.51 12.68
N ARG A 214 0.36 -7.82 13.96
CA ARG A 214 1.00 -8.96 14.65
C ARG A 214 0.69 -10.29 13.97
N ASP A 215 -0.56 -10.54 13.60
CA ASP A 215 -0.96 -11.81 12.98
C ASP A 215 -0.34 -11.98 11.59
N ALA A 216 -0.13 -10.88 10.86
CA ALA A 216 0.60 -10.91 9.60
C ALA A 216 2.07 -11.28 9.85
N TRP A 217 2.75 -10.65 10.80
CA TRP A 217 4.13 -11.01 11.17
C TRP A 217 4.26 -12.48 11.58
N ASP A 218 3.35 -12.98 12.41
CA ASP A 218 3.36 -14.37 12.84
C ASP A 218 3.09 -15.33 11.67
N ALA A 219 2.20 -14.98 10.73
CA ALA A 219 1.99 -15.73 9.50
C ALA A 219 3.25 -15.75 8.64
N TRP A 220 3.95 -14.62 8.53
CA TRP A 220 5.20 -14.52 7.77
C TRP A 220 6.27 -15.43 8.37
N ALA A 221 6.44 -15.42 9.69
CA ALA A 221 7.40 -16.27 10.38
C ALA A 221 7.09 -17.78 10.21
N ARG A 222 5.80 -18.15 10.19
CA ARG A 222 5.36 -19.55 10.00
C ARG A 222 5.62 -20.07 8.58
N GLU A 223 5.43 -19.25 7.56
CA GLU A 223 5.61 -19.65 6.15
C GLU A 223 7.07 -19.88 5.79
N ILE A 224 8.01 -19.23 6.49
CA ILE A 224 9.43 -19.54 6.41
C ILE A 224 9.66 -20.82 7.20
N ARG A 225 9.16 -21.97 6.73
CA ARG A 225 9.40 -23.27 7.37
C ARG A 225 10.85 -23.69 7.21
N ALA A 226 11.37 -24.38 8.22
CA ALA A 226 12.66 -25.05 8.11
C ALA A 226 12.62 -26.04 6.93
N PRO A 227 13.69 -26.10 6.13
CA PRO A 227 13.78 -27.06 5.04
C PRO A 227 13.54 -28.48 5.57
N SER A 228 12.50 -29.17 5.09
CA SER A 228 12.55 -30.64 5.10
C SER A 228 13.80 -31.04 4.31
N GLU A 229 14.48 -32.13 4.68
CA GLU A 229 15.84 -32.53 4.26
C GLU A 229 16.15 -32.57 2.75
N SER A 230 15.21 -32.22 1.88
CA SER A 230 15.36 -32.01 0.44
C SER A 230 14.87 -30.61 0.01
N PHE A 231 15.32 -29.53 0.65
CA PHE A 231 14.96 -28.18 0.22
C PHE A 231 15.71 -27.84 -1.07
N ASP A 232 14.96 -27.61 -2.13
CA ASP A 232 15.47 -27.15 -3.41
C ASP A 232 15.57 -25.60 -3.38
N PRO A 233 16.77 -25.01 -3.31
CA PRO A 233 16.98 -23.57 -3.38
C PRO A 233 16.60 -22.93 -4.74
N SER A 234 16.07 -23.70 -5.69
CA SER A 234 15.40 -23.20 -6.90
C SER A 234 13.98 -22.63 -6.66
N LEU A 235 13.44 -22.79 -5.44
CA LEU A 235 12.05 -22.49 -5.08
C LEU A 235 11.61 -21.02 -5.26
N PRO A 236 10.33 -20.78 -5.60
CA PRO A 236 9.67 -19.47 -5.52
C PRO A 236 9.83 -18.75 -4.17
N VAL A 237 10.10 -19.49 -3.08
CA VAL A 237 10.15 -18.98 -1.70
C VAL A 237 11.28 -17.95 -1.49
N ALA A 238 12.50 -18.20 -1.98
CA ALA A 238 13.62 -17.26 -1.81
C ALA A 238 13.32 -15.91 -2.49
N ARG A 239 12.78 -15.96 -3.72
CA ARG A 239 12.32 -14.77 -4.45
C ARG A 239 11.18 -14.05 -3.72
N GLN A 240 10.25 -14.79 -3.11
CA GLN A 240 9.14 -14.20 -2.35
C GLN A 240 9.63 -13.51 -1.06
N ILE A 241 10.51 -14.15 -0.29
CA ILE A 241 11.16 -13.55 0.89
C ILE A 241 11.92 -12.28 0.47
N MET A 242 12.71 -12.37 -0.60
CA MET A 242 13.46 -11.22 -1.12
C MET A 242 12.54 -10.08 -1.53
N GLN A 243 11.50 -10.36 -2.31
CA GLN A 243 10.55 -9.34 -2.77
C GLN A 243 9.88 -8.64 -1.60
N LEU A 244 9.44 -9.40 -0.59
CA LEU A 244 8.84 -8.86 0.62
C LEU A 244 9.81 -8.00 1.42
N ALA A 245 11.01 -8.53 1.72
CA ALA A 245 12.03 -7.81 2.49
C ALA A 245 12.39 -6.50 1.79
N ARG A 246 12.61 -6.55 0.46
CA ARG A 246 12.90 -5.37 -0.36
C ARG A 246 11.77 -4.35 -0.37
N THR A 247 10.53 -4.77 -0.60
CA THR A 247 9.38 -3.86 -0.61
C THR A 247 9.17 -3.23 0.75
N LEU A 248 9.18 -4.01 1.84
CA LEU A 248 8.95 -3.49 3.18
C LEU A 248 10.10 -2.61 3.66
N ALA A 249 11.36 -3.02 3.48
CA ALA A 249 12.51 -2.19 3.85
C ALA A 249 12.50 -0.86 3.07
N SER A 250 12.19 -0.90 1.77
CA SER A 250 12.03 0.31 0.97
C SER A 250 10.92 1.21 1.51
N ALA A 251 9.74 0.64 1.83
CA ALA A 251 8.63 1.38 2.42
C ALA A 251 9.01 2.04 3.74
N ARG A 252 9.66 1.30 4.62
CA ARG A 252 10.13 1.79 5.92
C ARG A 252 11.16 2.91 5.77
N ARG A 253 12.11 2.82 4.84
CA ARG A 253 13.08 3.91 4.60
C ARG A 253 12.40 5.18 4.10
N HIS A 254 11.47 5.07 3.15
CA HIS A 254 10.73 6.23 2.63
C HIS A 254 9.87 6.87 3.71
N PHE A 255 9.18 6.05 4.49
CA PHE A 255 8.34 6.53 5.58
C PHE A 255 9.17 7.13 6.74
N ALA A 256 10.32 6.55 7.05
CA ALA A 256 11.26 7.14 8.02
C ALA A 256 11.79 8.50 7.55
N ALA A 257 12.10 8.65 6.25
CA ALA A 257 12.53 9.91 5.67
C ALA A 257 11.42 10.97 5.75
N TRP A 258 10.18 10.58 5.42
CA TRP A 258 9.00 11.44 5.57
C TRP A 258 8.83 11.91 7.02
N LEU A 259 8.85 10.98 7.99
CA LEU A 259 8.73 11.28 9.42
C LEU A 259 9.82 12.26 9.90
N ARG A 260 11.05 12.17 9.39
CA ARG A 260 12.12 13.13 9.71
C ARG A 260 11.88 14.50 9.10
N GLU A 261 11.31 14.55 7.90
CA GLU A 261 10.97 15.81 7.23
C GLU A 261 9.81 16.52 7.93
N VAL A 262 8.71 15.81 8.18
CA VAL A 262 7.50 16.42 8.75
C VAL A 262 7.60 16.60 10.26
N GLY A 263 8.34 15.73 10.97
CA GLY A 263 8.43 15.71 12.42
C GLY A 263 8.69 17.08 13.07
N PRO A 264 9.69 17.87 12.62
CA PRO A 264 9.95 19.21 13.15
C PRO A 264 8.83 20.24 12.92
N ARG A 265 7.90 19.96 12.00
CA ARG A 265 6.77 20.83 11.63
C ARG A 265 5.48 20.47 12.38
N LEU A 266 5.46 19.34 13.09
CA LEU A 266 4.29 18.89 13.86
C LEU A 266 4.18 19.67 15.17
N GLN A 267 2.99 19.64 15.79
CA GLN A 267 2.83 20.13 17.16
C GLN A 267 3.81 19.46 18.12
N PRO A 268 4.29 20.16 19.18
CA PRO A 268 5.31 19.66 20.11
C PRO A 268 5.01 18.26 20.66
N ARG A 269 3.72 17.96 20.89
CA ARG A 269 3.25 16.65 21.35
C ARG A 269 3.63 15.50 20.42
N TRP A 270 3.66 15.73 19.10
CA TRP A 270 3.91 14.70 18.09
C TRP A 270 5.39 14.54 17.74
N VAL A 271 6.22 15.56 17.96
CA VAL A 271 7.64 15.57 17.54
C VAL A 271 8.39 14.35 18.07
N GLN A 272 8.25 14.05 19.37
CA GLN A 272 8.94 12.91 19.98
C GLN A 272 8.46 11.58 19.41
N LEU A 273 7.16 11.49 19.10
CA LEU A 273 6.55 10.29 18.57
C LEU A 273 7.01 10.03 17.12
N ALA A 274 6.99 11.06 16.27
CA ALA A 274 7.49 10.99 14.90
C ALA A 274 8.98 10.58 14.86
N ALA A 275 9.81 11.15 15.73
CA ALA A 275 11.23 10.80 15.82
C ALA A 275 11.44 9.34 16.25
N ARG A 276 10.64 8.83 17.18
CA ARG A 276 10.73 7.43 17.62
C ARG A 276 10.24 6.47 16.55
N TRP A 277 9.14 6.81 15.88
CA TRP A 277 8.62 6.02 14.77
C TRP A 277 9.61 5.96 13.60
N SER A 278 10.27 7.07 13.27
CA SER A 278 11.32 7.10 12.25
C SER A 278 12.45 6.12 12.58
N ARG A 279 12.95 6.12 13.82
CA ARG A 279 14.00 5.18 14.27
C ARG A 279 13.53 3.72 14.22
N THR A 280 12.28 3.46 14.60
CA THR A 280 11.69 2.11 14.47
C THR A 280 11.69 1.66 13.01
N CYS A 281 11.27 2.52 12.08
CA CYS A 281 11.28 2.22 10.65
C CYS A 281 12.70 1.98 10.11
N ASP A 282 13.68 2.81 10.47
CA ASP A 282 15.08 2.59 10.07
C ASP A 282 15.62 1.25 10.59
N ARG A 283 15.26 0.86 11.82
CA ARG A 283 15.69 -0.41 12.42
C ARG A 283 15.05 -1.61 11.74
N ILE A 284 13.76 -1.57 11.44
CA ILE A 284 13.07 -2.62 10.65
C ILE A 284 13.71 -2.73 9.27
N ALA A 285 13.93 -1.61 8.57
CA ALA A 285 14.59 -1.63 7.28
C ALA A 285 16.01 -2.23 7.36
N SER A 286 16.76 -1.93 8.42
CA SER A 286 18.09 -2.48 8.64
C SER A 286 18.07 -3.98 8.89
N LEU A 287 17.10 -4.49 9.68
CA LEU A 287 16.93 -5.92 9.94
C LEU A 287 16.57 -6.71 8.67
N LEU A 288 15.82 -6.10 7.76
CA LEU A 288 15.39 -6.73 6.50
C LEU A 288 16.40 -6.57 5.37
N SER A 289 17.31 -5.60 5.45
CA SER A 289 18.30 -5.31 4.40
C SER A 289 19.18 -6.48 3.96
N PRO A 290 19.58 -7.43 4.84
CA PRO A 290 20.34 -8.60 4.40
C PRO A 290 19.57 -9.53 3.46
N PHE A 291 18.25 -9.37 3.35
CA PHE A 291 17.37 -10.23 2.57
C PHE A 291 16.84 -9.56 1.30
N GLU A 292 17.38 -8.40 0.90
CA GLU A 292 16.92 -7.67 -0.29
C GLU A 292 17.47 -8.22 -1.63
N SER A 293 18.38 -9.20 -1.57
CA SER A 293 18.98 -9.86 -2.73
C SER A 293 18.64 -11.35 -2.78
N ASP A 294 18.25 -11.85 -3.96
CA ASP A 294 17.94 -13.26 -4.19
C ASP A 294 19.14 -14.15 -3.82
N ASP A 295 20.34 -13.74 -4.21
CA ASP A 295 21.58 -14.46 -3.89
C ASP A 295 21.84 -14.49 -2.38
N ALA A 296 21.59 -13.38 -1.68
CA ALA A 296 21.78 -13.31 -0.22
C ALA A 296 20.77 -14.19 0.53
N VAL A 297 19.50 -14.19 0.08
CA VAL A 297 18.45 -15.05 0.66
C VAL A 297 18.77 -16.53 0.40
N ARG A 298 19.17 -16.88 -0.83
CA ARG A 298 19.54 -18.27 -1.17
C ARG A 298 20.76 -18.74 -0.38
N ALA A 299 21.80 -17.92 -0.31
CA ALA A 299 22.99 -18.22 0.49
C ALA A 299 22.61 -18.46 1.95
N ARG A 300 21.78 -17.57 2.53
CA ARG A 300 21.29 -17.71 3.90
C ARG A 300 20.50 -19.00 4.07
N LEU A 301 19.52 -19.28 3.21
CA LEU A 301 18.70 -20.49 3.30
C LEU A 301 19.51 -21.79 3.13
N GLY A 302 20.67 -21.73 2.48
CA GLY A 302 21.61 -22.85 2.36
C GLY A 302 22.47 -23.11 3.60
N GLU A 303 22.53 -22.18 4.56
CA GLU A 303 23.29 -22.34 5.81
C GLU A 303 22.47 -23.11 6.87
N PRO A 304 23.12 -23.96 7.71
CA PRO A 304 22.49 -24.51 8.90
C PRO A 304 21.94 -23.39 9.80
N GLY A 305 20.63 -23.40 10.07
CA GLY A 305 19.95 -22.37 10.86
C GLY A 305 19.66 -21.06 10.12
N GLY A 306 19.91 -20.98 8.81
CA GLY A 306 19.62 -19.76 8.04
C GLY A 306 18.15 -19.35 8.02
N ALA A 307 17.24 -20.33 7.93
CA ALA A 307 15.80 -20.10 8.06
C ALA A 307 15.42 -19.56 9.45
N ASP A 308 16.07 -20.03 10.52
CA ASP A 308 15.88 -19.50 11.88
C ASP A 308 16.29 -18.02 11.96
N GLN A 309 17.41 -17.65 11.34
CA GLN A 309 17.87 -16.26 11.35
C GLN A 309 16.89 -15.32 10.64
N ILE A 310 16.29 -15.74 9.52
CA ILE A 310 15.26 -14.95 8.84
C ILE A 310 14.02 -14.83 9.74
N ARG A 311 13.57 -15.93 10.36
CA ARG A 311 12.45 -15.92 11.31
C ARG A 311 12.70 -15.00 12.50
N THR A 312 13.92 -15.02 13.06
CA THR A 312 14.32 -14.12 14.15
C THR A 312 14.26 -12.66 13.71
N ALA A 313 14.77 -12.32 12.52
CA ALA A 313 14.69 -10.95 12.02
C ALA A 313 13.24 -10.47 11.84
N ILE A 314 12.35 -11.34 11.38
CA ILE A 314 10.90 -11.05 11.27
C ILE A 314 10.27 -10.86 12.65
N ALA A 315 10.58 -11.73 13.62
CA ALA A 315 10.10 -11.60 14.99
C ALA A 315 10.59 -10.29 15.65
N ASP A 316 11.86 -9.95 15.46
CA ASP A 316 12.43 -8.68 15.95
C ASP A 316 11.71 -7.46 15.34
N CYS A 317 11.31 -7.53 14.05
CA CYS A 317 10.51 -6.49 13.43
C CYS A 317 9.12 -6.37 14.07
N ALA A 318 8.47 -7.49 14.34
CA ALA A 318 7.17 -7.53 15.02
C ALA A 318 7.25 -6.91 16.43
N ASP A 319 8.30 -7.23 17.20
CA ASP A 319 8.49 -6.69 18.54
C ASP A 319 8.76 -5.17 18.54
N LEU A 320 9.49 -4.68 17.53
CA LEU A 320 9.72 -3.24 17.34
C LEU A 320 8.42 -2.48 17.04
N GLU A 321 7.54 -3.07 16.21
CA GLU A 321 6.22 -2.49 15.93
C GLU A 321 5.28 -2.56 17.15
N ALA A 322 5.29 -3.68 17.89
CA ALA A 322 4.52 -3.82 19.12
C ALA A 322 4.88 -2.72 20.14
N ALA A 323 6.19 -2.52 20.33
CA ALA A 323 6.70 -1.48 21.23
C ALA A 323 6.31 -0.07 20.77
N LEU A 324 6.26 0.18 19.46
CA LEU A 324 5.80 1.46 18.90
C LEU A 324 4.30 1.68 19.16
N VAL A 325 3.46 0.68 18.90
CA VAL A 325 2.01 0.80 19.07
C VAL A 325 1.65 1.03 20.54
N ALA A 326 2.31 0.34 21.48
CA ALA A 326 2.14 0.60 22.91
C ALA A 326 2.42 2.07 23.30
N GLN A 327 3.34 2.74 22.61
CA GLN A 327 3.60 4.17 22.84
C GLN A 327 2.51 5.05 22.26
N PHE A 328 1.90 4.67 21.13
CA PHE A 328 0.73 5.39 20.63
C PHE A 328 -0.41 5.34 21.63
N GLU A 329 -0.65 4.18 22.23
CA GLU A 329 -1.69 4.02 23.26
C GLU A 329 -1.41 4.89 24.48
N GLN A 330 -0.18 4.84 25.00
CA GLN A 330 0.24 5.68 26.12
C GLN A 330 0.11 7.17 25.80
N PHE A 331 0.49 7.58 24.59
CA PHE A 331 0.38 8.96 24.14
C PHE A 331 -1.08 9.44 24.12
N SER A 332 -2.00 8.61 23.63
CA SER A 332 -3.43 8.93 23.62
C SER A 332 -4.04 9.01 25.01
N LEU A 333 -3.59 8.17 25.95
CA LEU A 333 -4.02 8.25 27.35
C LEU A 333 -3.58 9.58 27.97
N ASN A 334 -2.30 9.93 27.85
CA ASN A 334 -1.75 11.18 28.39
C ASN A 334 -2.45 12.41 27.79
N SER A 335 -2.74 12.41 26.49
CA SER A 335 -3.40 13.53 25.81
C SER A 335 -4.83 13.76 26.31
N ARG A 336 -5.57 12.68 26.59
CA ARG A 336 -6.94 12.76 27.16
C ARG A 336 -6.92 13.27 28.59
N GLU A 337 -5.93 12.87 29.38
CA GLU A 337 -5.76 13.33 30.75
C GLU A 337 -5.43 14.82 30.81
N SER A 338 -4.50 15.31 29.97
CA SER A 338 -4.18 16.73 29.87
C SER A 338 -5.41 17.57 29.48
N ALA A 339 -6.16 17.16 28.45
CA ALA A 339 -7.36 17.88 28.03
C ALA A 339 -8.45 17.91 29.12
N ARG A 340 -8.59 16.82 29.89
CA ARG A 340 -9.52 16.76 31.03
C ARG A 340 -9.13 17.74 32.14
N LEU A 341 -7.84 17.87 32.43
CA LEU A 341 -7.34 18.80 33.45
C LEU A 341 -7.48 20.26 33.02
N GLU A 342 -7.26 20.56 31.74
CA GLU A 342 -7.46 21.91 31.18
C GLU A 342 -8.93 22.34 31.25
N GLY A 343 -9.87 21.48 30.84
CA GLY A 343 -11.30 21.79 30.90
C GLY A 343 -11.88 21.99 32.31
N LEU A 344 -11.23 21.44 33.34
CA LEU A 344 -11.60 21.66 34.74
C LEU A 344 -11.18 23.06 35.24
N ASN A 345 -10.10 23.62 34.69
CA ASN A 345 -9.60 24.94 35.09
C ASN A 345 -10.43 26.08 34.47
N ASP A 346 -11.02 25.89 33.29
CA ASP A 346 -11.87 26.89 32.64
C ASP A 346 -13.27 27.02 33.26
N SER A 347 -13.64 26.10 34.18
CA SER A 347 -14.93 26.09 34.87
C SER A 347 -14.88 26.72 36.28
N SER A 348 -13.73 27.26 36.70
CA SER A 348 -13.51 27.95 37.99
C SER A 348 -13.31 29.44 37.76
#